data_AF-A0A7W2MC40-F1
#
_entry.id   AF-A0A7W2MC40-F1
#
_cell.length_a   1.000
_cell.length_b   1.000
_cell.length_c   1.000
_cell.angle_alpha   90.00
_cell.angle_beta   90.00
_cell.angle_gamma   90.00
#
_symmetry.space_group_name_H-M   'P 1'
#
loop_
_entity.id
_entity.type
_entity.pdbx_description
1 polymer ?
#
loop_
_entity_poly.entity_id
_entity_poly.type
_entity_poly.pdbx_seq_one_letter_code
_entity_poly.pdbx_strand_id
1 'polypeptide(L)'
;MVDSPFQHITEWEKKHIYLPHFKELIASEYQELPRGRVVYSPLANTITIYMDNSLFTNAYKEQLKNYFDFTDCKIIWKKDSHYKVYSH
;
A
#
# COMPACT_ATOMS: atom_id res chain seq x y z
N MET A 1 -6.69 -17.91 4.39
CA MET A 1 -6.25 -16.65 3.77
C MET A 1 -5.10 -17.01 2.85
N VAL A 2 -5.29 -16.86 1.53
CA VAL A 2 -4.20 -17.05 0.56
C VAL A 2 -3.48 -15.72 0.48
N ASP A 3 -2.21 -15.68 0.86
CA ASP A 3 -1.39 -14.48 0.74
C ASP A 3 -0.72 -14.45 -0.64
N SER A 4 -0.26 -13.27 -1.02
CA SER A 4 0.56 -13.07 -2.20
C SER A 4 1.84 -13.90 -2.13
N PRO A 5 2.34 -14.47 -3.26
CA PRO A 5 3.66 -15.08 -3.30
C PRO A 5 4.81 -14.05 -3.22
N PHE A 6 4.48 -12.75 -3.30
CA PHE A 6 5.46 -11.67 -3.26
C PHE A 6 5.86 -11.34 -1.82
N GLN A 7 7.16 -11.40 -1.55
CA GLN A 7 7.75 -11.03 -0.25
C GLN A 7 8.56 -9.74 -0.39
N HIS A 8 8.46 -8.83 0.58
CA HIS A 8 9.21 -7.57 0.61
C HIS A 8 10.70 -7.75 0.30
N ILE A 9 11.36 -8.63 1.05
CA ILE A 9 12.80 -8.90 0.89
C ILE A 9 13.14 -9.35 -0.54
N THR A 10 12.26 -10.11 -1.18
CA THR A 10 12.51 -10.57 -2.55
C THR A 10 12.25 -9.46 -3.57
N GLU A 11 11.13 -8.75 -3.45
CA GLU A 11 10.75 -7.75 -4.46
C GLU A 11 11.56 -6.44 -4.33
N TRP A 12 11.80 -5.96 -3.12
CA TRP A 12 12.50 -4.68 -2.89
C TRP A 12 14.01 -4.85 -2.80
N GLU A 13 14.51 -5.80 -2.01
CA GLU A 13 15.96 -5.92 -1.77
C GLU A 13 16.70 -6.70 -2.85
N LYS A 14 16.05 -7.67 -3.51
CA LYS A 14 16.72 -8.48 -4.54
C LYS A 14 16.39 -8.04 -5.96
N LYS A 15 15.12 -7.73 -6.21
CA LYS A 15 14.64 -7.36 -7.55
C LYS A 15 14.63 -5.85 -7.80
N HIS A 16 14.70 -5.03 -6.74
CA HIS A 16 14.70 -3.57 -6.82
C HIS A 16 13.59 -3.02 -7.73
N ILE A 17 12.36 -3.54 -7.60
CA ILE A 17 11.23 -3.23 -8.49
C ILE A 17 10.86 -1.74 -8.54
N TYR A 18 11.35 -0.96 -7.58
CA TYR A 18 11.10 0.48 -7.46
C TYR A 18 12.07 1.35 -8.27
N LEU A 19 13.17 0.78 -8.77
CA LEU A 19 14.11 1.50 -9.62
C LEU A 19 13.63 1.60 -11.07
N PRO A 20 14.00 2.67 -11.79
CA PRO A 20 14.83 3.81 -11.35
C PRO A 20 14.04 4.93 -10.64
N HIS A 21 12.73 4.78 -10.49
CA HIS A 21 11.81 5.87 -10.18
C HIS A 21 11.83 6.31 -8.71
N PHE A 22 12.10 5.39 -7.77
CA PHE A 22 12.04 5.67 -6.34
C PHE A 22 13.34 5.27 -5.64
N LYS A 23 14.42 6.02 -5.91
CA LYS A 23 15.76 5.74 -5.35
C LYS A 23 15.83 5.94 -3.83
N GLU A 24 14.92 6.72 -3.28
CA GLU A 24 14.75 6.94 -1.84
C GLU A 24 14.39 5.66 -1.07
N LEU A 25 13.97 4.59 -1.76
CA LEU A 25 13.68 3.29 -1.15
C LEU A 25 14.93 2.40 -1.01
N ILE A 26 16.09 2.83 -1.50
CA ILE A 26 17.34 2.09 -1.34
C ILE A 26 17.73 2.08 0.14
N ALA A 27 17.96 0.89 0.69
CA ALA A 27 18.36 0.66 2.08
C ALA A 27 17.34 1.17 3.13
N SER A 28 16.09 1.41 2.74
CA SER A 28 14.99 1.66 3.68
C SER A 28 14.34 0.34 4.08
N GLU A 29 14.06 0.18 5.36
CA GLU A 29 13.24 -0.94 5.82
C GLU A 29 11.77 -0.69 5.53
N TYR A 30 11.03 -1.76 5.22
CA TYR A 30 9.58 -1.68 4.95
C TYR A 30 8.80 -0.94 6.05
N GLN A 31 9.30 -1.02 7.29
CA GLN A 31 8.65 -0.45 8.47
C GLN A 31 8.90 1.05 8.64
N GLU A 32 9.90 1.61 7.95
CA GLU A 32 10.31 3.02 8.01
C GLU A 32 9.45 3.92 7.14
N LEU A 33 8.59 3.34 6.31
CA LEU A 33 7.77 4.08 5.35
C LEU A 33 6.28 3.95 5.68
N PRO A 34 5.49 5.03 5.44
CA PRO A 34 4.04 4.95 5.49
C PRO A 34 3.56 3.90 4.49
N ARG A 35 2.75 2.97 4.97
CA ARG A 35 2.35 1.79 4.20
C ARG A 35 0.88 1.46 4.39
N GLY A 36 0.39 0.55 3.57
CA GLY A 36 -1.00 0.15 3.57
C GLY A 36 -1.22 -1.13 2.78
N ARG A 37 -2.50 -1.48 2.64
CA ARG A 37 -2.95 -2.65 1.89
C ARG A 37 -4.29 -2.37 1.24
N VAL A 38 -4.39 -2.72 -0.04
CA VAL A 38 -5.64 -2.72 -0.80
C VAL A 38 -6.16 -4.15 -0.85
N VAL A 39 -7.40 -4.36 -0.44
CA VAL A 39 -8.07 -5.67 -0.48
C VAL A 39 -9.34 -5.55 -1.31
N TYR A 40 -9.42 -6.27 -2.42
CA TYR A 40 -10.64 -6.38 -3.21
C TYR A 40 -11.43 -7.62 -2.79
N SER A 41 -12.73 -7.43 -2.56
CA SER A 41 -13.70 -8.50 -2.35
C SER A 41 -14.61 -8.62 -3.58
N PRO A 42 -14.43 -9.65 -4.42
CA PRO A 42 -15.28 -9.86 -5.60
C PRO A 42 -16.75 -10.10 -5.21
N LEU A 43 -16.98 -10.84 -4.13
CA LEU A 43 -18.32 -11.16 -3.64
C LEU A 43 -19.13 -9.91 -3.26
N ALA A 44 -18.47 -8.90 -2.70
CA ALA A 44 -19.11 -7.66 -2.26
C ALA A 44 -18.89 -6.50 -3.25
N ASN A 45 -18.20 -6.73 -4.36
CA ASN A 45 -17.67 -5.72 -5.27
C ASN A 45 -17.13 -4.47 -4.53
N THR A 46 -16.30 -4.73 -3.52
CA THR A 46 -15.85 -3.70 -2.56
C THR A 46 -14.34 -3.75 -2.42
N ILE A 47 -13.72 -2.58 -2.49
CA ILE A 47 -12.31 -2.38 -2.20
C ILE A 47 -12.18 -1.81 -0.79
N THR A 48 -11.42 -2.48 0.08
CA THR A 48 -11.06 -1.97 1.40
C THR A 48 -9.59 -1.60 1.41
N ILE A 49 -9.30 -0.34 1.74
CA ILE A 49 -7.95 0.20 1.78
C ILE A 49 -7.60 0.51 3.22
N TYR A 50 -6.62 -0.23 3.74
CA TYR A 50 -6.00 -0.03 5.03
C TYR A 50 -4.75 0.81 4.84
N MET A 51 -4.54 1.87 5.60
CA MET A 51 -3.35 2.71 5.47
C MET A 51 -2.93 3.32 6.79
N ASP A 52 -1.64 3.64 6.88
CA ASP A 52 -1.07 4.51 7.91
C ASP A 52 -1.85 5.84 7.98
N ASN A 53 -2.00 6.38 9.19
CA ASN A 53 -2.78 7.60 9.42
C ASN A 53 -2.23 8.82 8.68
N SER A 54 -0.91 8.90 8.45
CA SER A 54 -0.26 9.96 7.67
C SER A 54 -0.69 9.98 6.20
N LEU A 55 -1.10 8.83 5.66
CA LEU A 55 -1.59 8.70 4.29
C LEU A 55 -3.10 9.00 4.16
N PHE A 56 -3.82 9.19 5.27
CA PHE A 56 -5.27 9.33 5.28
C PHE A 56 -5.77 10.73 4.86
N THR A 57 -5.14 11.33 3.86
CA THR A 57 -5.52 12.63 3.28
C THR A 57 -6.33 12.45 2.00
N ASN A 58 -7.13 13.46 1.63
CA ASN A 58 -7.91 13.39 0.38
C ASN A 58 -7.00 13.33 -0.86
N ALA A 59 -5.86 14.02 -0.86
CA ALA A 59 -4.91 14.00 -1.97
C ALA A 59 -4.40 12.57 -2.26
N TYR A 60 -3.99 11.84 -1.22
CA TYR A 60 -3.54 10.44 -1.38
C TYR A 60 -4.68 9.51 -1.80
N LYS A 61 -5.90 9.72 -1.28
CA LYS A 61 -7.07 8.92 -1.70
C LYS A 61 -7.37 9.09 -3.19
N GLU A 62 -7.29 10.30 -3.72
CA GLU A 62 -7.47 10.55 -5.15
C GLU A 62 -6.34 9.96 -5.98
N GLN A 63 -5.08 10.06 -5.53
CA GLN A 63 -3.96 9.39 -6.20
C GLN A 63 -4.15 7.87 -6.27
N LEU A 64 -4.59 7.22 -5.18
CA LEU A 64 -4.85 5.78 -5.17
C LEU A 64 -5.99 5.39 -6.11
N LYS A 65 -7.08 6.17 -6.15
CA LYS A 65 -8.17 5.94 -7.10
C LYS A 65 -7.68 5.96 -8.54
N ASN A 66 -6.88 6.95 -8.90
CA ASN A 66 -6.34 7.09 -10.25
C ASN A 66 -5.33 5.98 -10.57
N TYR A 67 -4.46 5.64 -9.62
CA TYR A 67 -3.41 4.63 -9.84
C TYR A 67 -3.97 3.23 -10.10
N PHE A 68 -4.97 2.83 -9.32
CA PHE A 68 -5.58 1.51 -9.44
C PHE A 68 -6.79 1.47 -10.39
N ASP A 69 -7.14 2.61 -10.99
CA ASP A 69 -8.31 2.78 -11.85
C ASP A 69 -9.58 2.15 -11.24
N PHE A 70 -9.90 2.56 -10.01
CA PHE A 70 -11.05 2.02 -9.29
C PHE A 70 -12.36 2.45 -9.96
N THR A 71 -12.87 1.60 -10.85
CA THR A 71 -14.15 1.79 -11.52
C THR A 71 -15.24 0.93 -10.88
N ASP A 72 -16.46 1.46 -10.80
CA ASP A 72 -17.70 0.75 -10.45
C ASP A 72 -17.67 -0.18 -9.23
N CYS A 73 -16.91 0.18 -8.20
CA CYS A 73 -16.85 -0.57 -6.94
C CYS A 73 -16.93 0.35 -5.72
N LYS A 74 -17.44 -0.18 -4.61
CA LYS A 74 -17.50 0.56 -3.35
C LYS A 74 -16.10 0.62 -2.73
N ILE A 75 -15.63 1.82 -2.37
CA ILE A 75 -14.35 2.00 -1.69
C ILE A 75 -14.56 2.29 -0.20
N ILE A 76 -13.92 1.50 0.66
CA ILE A 76 -13.92 1.67 2.11
C ILE A 76 -12.50 2.04 2.56
N TRP A 77 -12.35 3.20 3.19
CA TRP A 77 -11.08 3.68 3.72
C TRP A 77 -10.98 3.38 5.21
N LYS A 78 -9.91 2.68 5.63
CA LYS A 78 -9.65 2.35 7.02
C LYS A 78 -8.25 2.82 7.43
N LYS A 79 -8.18 3.47 8.60
CA LYS A 79 -6.92 3.67 9.31
C LYS A 79 -6.56 2.37 10.00
N ASP A 80 -5.30 1.95 9.89
CA ASP A 80 -4.83 0.74 10.55
C ASP A 80 -3.69 1.10 11.51
N SER A 81 -3.88 0.84 12.80
CA SER A 81 -2.88 1.14 13.83
C SER A 81 -1.67 0.21 13.78
N HIS A 82 -1.73 -0.89 13.02
CA HIS A 82 -0.60 -1.77 12.75
C HIS A 82 0.36 -1.17 11.70
N TYR A 83 -0.16 -0.37 10.77
CA TYR A 83 0.69 0.40 9.86
C TYR A 83 1.10 1.69 10.56
N LYS A 84 2.21 1.57 11.30
CA LYS A 84 2.96 2.69 11.88
C LYS A 84 4.36 2.71 11.32
N VAL A 85 4.84 3.91 11.07
CA VAL A 85 6.26 4.15 10.78
C VAL A 85 7.07 3.94 12.06
N TYR A 86 8.10 3.10 11.96
CA TYR A 86 9.11 2.91 12.99
C TYR A 86 10.43 3.42 12.42
N SER A 87 11.08 4.33 13.14
CA SER A 87 12.43 4.80 12.84
C SER A 87 13.34 4.45 14.02
N HIS A 88 14.56 4.01 13.73
CA HIS A 88 15.61 3.79 14.72
C HIS A 88 16.22 5.09 15.24
#